data_AF-A0A918R931-F1
#
_entry.id   AF-A0A918R931-F1
#
_cell.length_a   1.000
_cell.length_b   1.000
_cell.length_c   1.000
_cell.angle_alpha   90.00
_cell.angle_beta   90.00
_cell.angle_gamma   90.00
#
_symmetry.space_group_name_H-M   'P 1'
#
loop_
_entity.id
_entity.type
_entity.pdbx_description
1 polymer ?
#
loop_
_entity_poly.entity_id
_entity_poly.type
_entity_poly.pdbx_seq_one_letter_code
_entity_poly.pdbx_strand_id
1 'polypeptide(L)'
;MLENKANFLVILSICTLFIHCSSHDEPNDIKESIDITPPTIQCISNIESSVDTFTNEAIITYATPIGTDNNEGSITTQTAGIASGEKFPIGTTTNIFLVTDAAGNSAECSFDVIVTKKAPSTNMPYFVSVNPTPAEKKWAKVENLSDEFNSNIFDEVKWKNTNPTQWIGRAPGLFKKNTVSQADGALRLTADILHTPEVVNGMTFTHAGSNITSNASAKVGQYFECRMKANKTFMSSTFWLINVKNEGSNCDKRTTELDIQECVGQITGTDSWTKDKDRKMNSNTHSRNTSCVETPTGSAGNDMLLDTKASEDYHIYAAWWKSSTEIEFYLDGTKAYTVTPPAHFNLDMYIRLVVETYNWNPVPADGGMTGSVEDRTTYYDWVRTWKLEDL
;
A
#
# COMPACT_ATOMS: atom_id res chain seq x y z
N MET A 1 -20.18 -93.60 6.45
CA MET A 1 -20.12 -94.97 5.89
C MET A 1 -19.11 -94.94 4.76
N LEU A 2 -17.92 -95.51 5.04
CA LEU A 2 -17.30 -96.59 4.27
C LEU A 2 -17.21 -96.29 2.76
N GLU A 3 -16.04 -95.89 2.28
CA GLU A 3 -14.89 -96.75 1.93
C GLU A 3 -15.05 -97.47 0.57
N ASN A 4 -13.94 -97.40 -0.17
CA ASN A 4 -13.35 -98.45 -1.01
C ASN A 4 -14.03 -98.78 -2.36
N LYS A 5 -13.35 -98.45 -3.47
CA LYS A 5 -12.31 -99.23 -4.18
C LYS A 5 -12.91 -100.38 -5.01
N ALA A 6 -12.60 -100.43 -6.31
CA ALA A 6 -11.59 -101.36 -6.86
C ALA A 6 -11.72 -101.56 -8.40
N ASN A 7 -10.61 -101.29 -9.09
CA ASN A 7 -9.92 -102.02 -10.18
C ASN A 7 -10.65 -102.97 -11.15
N PHE A 8 -10.37 -102.79 -12.46
CA PHE A 8 -9.76 -103.72 -13.45
C PHE A 8 -9.78 -102.99 -14.82
N LEU A 9 -8.90 -103.12 -15.82
CA LEU A 9 -7.84 -104.05 -16.18
C LEU A 9 -6.96 -103.38 -17.27
N VAL A 10 -5.68 -103.79 -17.30
CA VAL A 10 -4.59 -103.38 -18.18
C VAL A 10 -4.67 -104.01 -19.57
N ILE A 11 -4.37 -103.25 -20.64
CA ILE A 11 -3.68 -103.78 -21.83
C ILE A 11 -2.48 -102.88 -22.14
N LEU A 12 -1.33 -103.53 -22.17
CA LEU A 12 0.02 -103.01 -22.36
C LEU A 12 0.35 -103.04 -23.86
N SER A 13 0.82 -101.94 -24.43
CA SER A 13 1.67 -101.99 -25.62
C SER A 13 2.70 -100.87 -25.54
N ILE A 14 3.95 -101.28 -25.36
CA ILE A 14 5.15 -100.46 -25.21
C ILE A 14 5.78 -100.33 -26.60
N CYS A 15 5.93 -99.12 -27.11
CA CYS A 15 6.89 -98.85 -28.18
C CYS A 15 7.53 -97.47 -27.99
N THR A 16 8.72 -97.52 -27.36
CA THR A 16 9.92 -96.68 -27.55
C THR A 16 9.78 -95.15 -27.66
N LEU A 17 10.26 -94.50 -26.59
CA LEU A 17 10.61 -93.09 -26.46
C LEU A 17 11.57 -92.60 -27.57
N PHE A 18 11.27 -91.42 -28.12
CA PHE A 18 12.28 -90.38 -28.32
C PHE A 18 11.78 -89.10 -27.64
N ILE A 19 12.54 -88.67 -26.62
CA ILE A 19 12.35 -87.42 -25.90
C ILE A 19 12.89 -86.29 -26.78
N HIS A 20 12.03 -85.33 -27.12
CA HIS A 20 12.41 -83.94 -27.39
C HIS A 20 11.42 -83.04 -26.62
N CYS A 21 11.89 -82.53 -25.49
CA CYS A 21 11.44 -81.25 -24.91
C CYS A 21 11.95 -80.14 -25.85
N SER A 22 11.34 -78.98 -26.11
CA SER A 22 10.40 -78.07 -25.43
C SER A 22 9.85 -77.14 -26.54
N SER A 23 8.78 -76.35 -26.46
CA SER A 23 8.07 -75.69 -25.37
C SER A 23 6.69 -75.25 -25.86
N HIS A 24 5.75 -75.13 -24.93
CA HIS A 24 4.43 -74.52 -25.06
C HIS A 24 4.33 -73.32 -26.01
N ASP A 25 3.36 -73.39 -26.92
CA ASP A 25 2.64 -72.21 -27.41
C ASP A 25 1.70 -71.74 -26.28
N GLU A 26 2.18 -70.83 -25.44
CA GLU A 26 1.32 -69.96 -24.63
C GLU A 26 0.67 -68.92 -25.56
N PRO A 27 -0.61 -68.57 -25.38
CA PRO A 27 -1.20 -67.47 -26.12
C PRO A 27 -0.50 -66.20 -25.66
N ASN A 28 0.24 -65.54 -26.55
CA ASN A 28 0.79 -64.23 -26.25
C ASN A 28 -0.39 -63.24 -26.23
N ASP A 29 -1.02 -63.15 -25.07
CA ASP A 29 -1.88 -62.07 -24.62
C ASP A 29 -1.15 -60.77 -24.97
N ILE A 30 -1.70 -59.99 -25.91
CA ILE A 30 -1.18 -58.66 -26.20
C ILE A 30 -1.57 -57.84 -24.98
N LYS A 31 -0.71 -57.86 -23.96
CA LYS A 31 -0.84 -56.98 -22.81
C LYS A 31 -0.64 -55.57 -23.33
N GLU A 32 -1.73 -54.87 -23.64
CA GLU A 32 -1.70 -53.44 -23.91
C GLU A 32 -0.96 -52.80 -22.74
N SER A 33 0.18 -52.20 -23.07
CA SER A 33 1.01 -51.46 -22.14
C SER A 33 0.25 -50.20 -21.76
N ILE A 34 -0.56 -50.26 -20.70
CA ILE A 34 -1.21 -49.07 -20.13
C ILE A 34 -0.13 -48.13 -19.64
N ASP A 35 -0.08 -46.93 -20.20
CA ASP A 35 0.83 -45.89 -19.72
C ASP A 35 0.34 -45.32 -18.39
N ILE A 36 1.24 -45.31 -17.41
CA ILE A 36 1.03 -44.82 -16.05
C ILE A 36 2.00 -43.70 -15.68
N THR A 37 2.86 -43.29 -16.61
CA THR A 37 3.84 -42.24 -16.38
C THR A 37 3.16 -40.90 -16.66
N PRO A 38 3.11 -39.96 -15.69
CA PRO A 38 2.53 -38.66 -15.95
C PRO A 38 3.36 -37.86 -16.96
N PRO A 39 2.72 -36.99 -17.76
CA PRO A 39 3.43 -36.06 -18.61
C PRO A 39 4.24 -35.09 -17.74
N THR A 40 5.19 -34.41 -18.39
CA THR A 40 5.96 -33.31 -17.82
C THR A 40 5.51 -31.99 -18.46
N ILE A 41 5.53 -30.91 -17.70
CA ILE A 41 5.23 -29.56 -18.21
C ILE A 41 6.35 -28.59 -17.80
N GLN A 42 6.88 -27.85 -18.78
CA GLN A 42 7.82 -26.77 -18.53
C GLN A 42 7.06 -25.48 -18.25
N CYS A 43 7.02 -25.07 -16.98
CA CYS A 43 6.45 -23.78 -16.56
C CYS A 43 7.24 -22.61 -17.15
N ILE A 44 6.55 -21.49 -17.31
CA ILE A 44 7.19 -20.18 -17.49
C ILE A 44 7.29 -19.45 -16.15
N SER A 45 8.24 -18.52 -16.03
CA SER A 45 8.36 -17.66 -14.86
C SER A 45 7.21 -16.64 -14.80
N ASN A 46 6.98 -16.11 -13.61
CA ASN A 46 6.05 -14.98 -13.42
C ASN A 46 6.44 -13.79 -14.30
N ILE A 47 5.43 -13.04 -14.73
CA ILE A 47 5.58 -11.86 -15.59
C ILE A 47 5.18 -10.63 -14.78
N GLU A 48 6.08 -9.66 -14.71
CA GLU A 48 5.79 -8.35 -14.12
C GLU A 48 5.65 -7.31 -15.22
N SER A 49 4.61 -6.47 -15.12
CA SER A 49 4.36 -5.37 -16.03
C SER A 49 3.87 -4.14 -15.27
N SER A 50 4.09 -2.96 -15.84
CA SER A 50 3.55 -1.71 -15.31
C SER A 50 2.89 -0.90 -16.40
N VAL A 51 1.78 -0.24 -16.04
CA VAL A 51 0.99 0.61 -16.93
C VAL A 51 1.06 2.07 -16.50
N ASP A 52 0.86 2.98 -17.46
CA ASP A 52 0.76 4.42 -17.17
C ASP A 52 -0.37 4.70 -16.16
N THR A 53 -0.25 5.81 -15.45
CA THR A 53 -1.10 6.10 -14.29
C THR A 53 -2.60 6.18 -14.65
N PHE A 54 -2.93 6.56 -15.89
CA PHE A 54 -4.30 6.64 -16.41
C PHE A 54 -4.78 5.36 -17.14
N THR A 55 -3.95 4.33 -17.24
CA THR A 55 -4.25 3.06 -17.92
C THR A 55 -4.47 1.94 -16.90
N ASN A 56 -5.48 1.09 -17.06
CA ASN A 56 -5.83 0.05 -16.08
C ASN A 56 -5.56 -1.38 -16.55
N GLU A 57 -5.05 -1.55 -17.76
CA GLU A 57 -4.85 -2.86 -18.39
C GLU A 57 -3.51 -2.88 -19.16
N ALA A 58 -2.83 -4.03 -19.15
CA ALA A 58 -1.65 -4.29 -19.97
C ALA A 58 -1.94 -5.41 -20.97
N ILE A 59 -1.52 -5.25 -22.23
CA ILE A 59 -1.50 -6.36 -23.18
C ILE A 59 -0.25 -7.19 -22.89
N ILE A 60 -0.43 -8.46 -22.52
CA ILE A 60 0.68 -9.34 -22.13
C ILE A 60 0.77 -10.51 -23.10
N THR A 61 1.94 -10.69 -23.71
CA THR A 61 2.25 -11.84 -24.55
C THR A 61 3.20 -12.78 -23.81
N TYR A 62 2.88 -14.07 -23.78
CA TYR A 62 3.70 -15.10 -23.17
C TYR A 62 3.71 -16.38 -24.00
N ALA A 63 4.77 -17.17 -23.88
CA ALA A 63 4.86 -18.48 -24.53
C ALA A 63 3.95 -19.48 -23.79
N THR A 64 3.14 -20.24 -24.53
CA THR A 64 2.35 -21.33 -23.95
C THR A 64 3.30 -22.38 -23.34
N PRO A 65 3.09 -22.81 -22.08
CA PRO A 65 3.86 -23.89 -21.47
C PRO A 65 3.92 -25.14 -22.35
N ILE A 66 5.10 -25.78 -22.42
CA ILE A 66 5.32 -26.94 -23.28
C ILE A 66 5.15 -28.21 -22.44
N GLY A 67 4.20 -29.05 -22.84
CA GLY A 67 4.00 -30.38 -22.27
C GLY A 67 4.72 -31.45 -23.09
N THR A 68 5.39 -32.40 -22.44
CA THR A 68 6.01 -33.56 -23.10
C THR A 68 5.77 -34.83 -22.29
N ASP A 69 5.62 -35.95 -22.98
CA ASP A 69 5.37 -37.25 -22.37
C ASP A 69 6.28 -38.34 -22.99
N ASN A 70 6.38 -39.52 -22.36
CA ASN A 70 7.07 -40.66 -22.96
C ASN A 70 6.36 -41.23 -24.19
N ASN A 71 5.07 -40.94 -24.36
CA ASN A 71 4.28 -41.25 -25.54
C ASN A 71 3.83 -39.97 -26.27
N GLU A 72 3.58 -40.07 -27.58
CA GLU A 72 3.00 -38.97 -28.35
C GLU A 72 1.52 -38.76 -27.99
N GLY A 73 1.02 -37.53 -28.18
CA GLY A 73 -0.40 -37.21 -28.02
C GLY A 73 -0.76 -36.45 -26.75
N SER A 74 0.21 -35.94 -26.00
CA SER A 74 -0.07 -35.02 -24.90
C SER A 74 -0.59 -33.67 -25.40
N ILE A 75 -1.58 -33.12 -24.67
CA ILE A 75 -2.26 -31.87 -25.01
C ILE A 75 -2.11 -30.91 -23.83
N THR A 76 -1.53 -29.73 -24.09
CA THR A 76 -1.50 -28.63 -23.12
C THR A 76 -2.70 -27.72 -23.30
N THR A 77 -3.46 -27.48 -22.24
CA THR A 77 -4.62 -26.58 -22.23
C THR A 77 -4.53 -25.59 -21.08
N GLN A 78 -4.86 -24.31 -21.34
CA GLN A 78 -5.04 -23.32 -20.28
C GLN A 78 -6.37 -23.57 -19.56
N THR A 79 -6.32 -23.80 -18.25
CA THR A 79 -7.51 -24.09 -17.43
C THR A 79 -7.94 -22.88 -16.59
N ALA A 80 -7.06 -21.90 -16.37
CA ALA A 80 -7.38 -20.65 -15.68
C ALA A 80 -6.51 -19.47 -16.16
N GLY A 81 -6.97 -18.26 -15.84
CA GLY A 81 -6.29 -17.00 -16.15
C GLY A 81 -6.77 -16.35 -17.44
N ILE A 82 -5.89 -15.55 -18.06
CA ILE A 82 -6.18 -14.74 -19.26
C ILE A 82 -5.20 -15.16 -20.35
N ALA A 83 -5.67 -15.30 -21.60
CA ALA A 83 -4.85 -15.81 -22.70
C ALA A 83 -3.72 -14.83 -23.12
N SER A 84 -2.64 -15.38 -23.69
CA SER A 84 -1.55 -14.56 -24.25
C SER A 84 -2.05 -13.66 -25.38
N GLY A 85 -1.67 -12.38 -25.34
CA GLY A 85 -2.09 -11.34 -26.27
C GLY A 85 -3.34 -10.57 -25.82
N GLU A 86 -3.98 -10.99 -24.74
CA GLU A 86 -5.14 -10.30 -24.18
C GLU A 86 -4.76 -9.25 -23.13
N LYS A 87 -5.76 -8.52 -22.66
CA LYS A 87 -5.65 -7.47 -21.64
C LYS A 87 -5.70 -8.04 -20.24
N PHE A 88 -4.65 -7.83 -19.48
CA PHE A 88 -4.54 -8.16 -18.07
C PHE A 88 -4.86 -6.93 -17.21
N PRO A 89 -5.79 -7.04 -16.24
CA PRO A 89 -6.07 -5.95 -15.31
C PRO A 89 -4.90 -5.76 -14.33
N ILE A 90 -4.84 -4.58 -13.70
CA ILE A 90 -3.96 -4.35 -12.55
C ILE A 90 -4.25 -5.38 -11.44
N GLY A 91 -3.19 -5.88 -10.81
CA GLY A 91 -3.21 -6.94 -9.81
C GLY A 91 -2.52 -8.20 -10.29
N THR A 92 -2.77 -9.30 -9.60
CA THR A 92 -2.20 -10.61 -9.92
C THR A 92 -3.23 -11.46 -10.64
N THR A 93 -2.89 -11.92 -11.84
CA THR A 93 -3.64 -12.95 -12.58
C THR A 93 -2.83 -14.24 -12.61
N THR A 94 -3.30 -15.27 -11.90
CA THR A 94 -2.69 -16.60 -11.94
C THR A 94 -3.20 -17.39 -13.14
N ASN A 95 -2.29 -17.76 -14.04
CA ASN A 95 -2.59 -18.64 -15.17
C ASN A 95 -2.25 -20.07 -14.80
N ILE A 96 -3.14 -21.01 -15.15
CA ILE A 96 -2.96 -22.44 -14.89
C ILE A 96 -3.05 -23.20 -16.21
N PHE A 97 -2.11 -24.11 -16.41
CA PHE A 97 -2.02 -24.97 -17.59
C PHE A 97 -1.98 -26.43 -17.16
N LEU A 98 -2.81 -27.24 -17.80
CA LEU A 98 -2.89 -28.68 -17.61
C LEU A 98 -2.39 -29.37 -18.87
N VAL A 99 -1.47 -30.32 -18.70
CA VAL A 99 -1.08 -31.27 -19.75
C VAL A 99 -1.74 -32.59 -19.45
N THR A 100 -2.42 -33.18 -20.43
CA THR A 100 -3.01 -34.52 -20.34
C THR A 100 -2.43 -35.39 -21.45
N ASP A 101 -1.90 -36.56 -21.12
CA ASP A 101 -1.42 -37.54 -22.09
C ASP A 101 -2.57 -38.35 -22.72
N ALA A 102 -2.25 -39.24 -23.66
CA ALA A 102 -3.25 -40.08 -24.33
C ALA A 102 -3.86 -41.17 -23.43
N ALA A 103 -3.20 -41.53 -22.33
CA ALA A 103 -3.67 -42.51 -21.35
C ALA A 103 -4.52 -41.88 -20.24
N GLY A 104 -4.59 -40.54 -20.17
CA GLY A 104 -5.35 -39.77 -19.20
C GLY A 104 -4.54 -39.36 -17.96
N ASN A 105 -3.23 -39.59 -17.91
CA ASN A 105 -2.40 -39.01 -16.84
C ASN A 105 -2.20 -37.52 -17.11
N SER A 106 -1.94 -36.74 -16.05
CA SER A 106 -1.87 -35.28 -16.16
C SER A 106 -0.81 -34.64 -15.27
N ALA A 107 -0.30 -33.49 -15.72
CA ALA A 107 0.55 -32.60 -14.93
C ALA A 107 0.10 -31.15 -15.08
N GLU A 108 0.24 -30.38 -14.01
CA GLU A 108 -0.19 -28.99 -13.94
C GLU A 108 1.00 -28.05 -13.70
N CYS A 109 0.86 -26.83 -14.21
CA CYS A 109 1.81 -25.75 -14.16
C CYS A 109 1.06 -24.43 -13.96
N SER A 110 1.61 -23.51 -13.17
CA SER A 110 1.05 -22.18 -13.03
C SER A 110 2.12 -21.10 -12.99
N PHE A 111 1.73 -19.88 -13.37
CA PHE A 111 2.55 -18.67 -13.25
C PHE A 111 1.64 -17.46 -13.05
N ASP A 112 2.19 -16.43 -12.40
CA ASP A 112 1.48 -15.18 -12.17
C ASP A 112 1.87 -14.12 -13.20
N VAL A 113 0.87 -13.35 -13.63
CA VAL A 113 1.05 -12.07 -14.31
C VAL A 113 0.67 -10.97 -13.33
N ILE A 114 1.65 -10.14 -12.96
CA ILE A 114 1.51 -9.07 -11.98
C ILE A 114 1.56 -7.73 -12.74
N VAL A 115 0.42 -7.06 -12.84
CA VAL A 115 0.32 -5.74 -13.49
C VAL A 115 0.18 -4.66 -12.42
N THR A 116 1.07 -3.68 -12.42
CA THR A 116 1.11 -2.58 -11.43
C THR A 116 0.97 -1.20 -12.10
N LYS A 117 0.69 -0.16 -11.30
CA LYS A 117 0.82 1.22 -11.76
C LYS A 117 2.29 1.65 -11.78
N LYS A 118 2.69 2.45 -12.77
CA LYS A 118 3.98 3.15 -12.72
C LYS A 118 4.10 4.00 -11.46
N ALA A 119 5.31 4.04 -10.91
CA ALA A 119 5.63 4.86 -9.76
C ALA A 119 5.34 6.37 -10.01
N PRO A 120 5.08 7.16 -8.95
CA PRO A 120 4.83 8.59 -9.08
C PRO A 120 5.95 9.36 -9.79
N SER A 121 5.60 10.13 -10.81
CA SER A 121 6.51 11.04 -11.50
C SER A 121 6.95 12.21 -10.60
N THR A 122 8.17 12.71 -10.78
CA THR A 122 8.68 13.91 -10.10
C THR A 122 8.29 15.21 -10.79
N ASN A 123 7.57 15.15 -11.93
CA ASN A 123 7.23 16.30 -12.78
C ASN A 123 5.73 16.64 -12.82
N MET A 124 4.87 15.82 -12.21
CA MET A 124 3.45 16.13 -12.06
C MET A 124 2.87 15.45 -10.80
N PRO A 125 1.73 15.91 -10.26
CA PRO A 125 1.08 15.23 -9.16
C PRO A 125 0.66 13.82 -9.53
N TYR A 126 0.59 12.93 -8.53
CA TYR A 126 0.19 11.56 -8.77
C TYR A 126 -1.34 11.45 -8.85
N PHE A 127 -1.84 11.08 -10.03
CA PHE A 127 -3.24 10.79 -10.29
C PHE A 127 -3.39 9.45 -10.98
N VAL A 128 -4.39 8.67 -10.61
CA VAL A 128 -4.74 7.42 -11.28
C VAL A 128 -6.15 7.45 -11.83
N SER A 129 -6.36 6.75 -12.95
CA SER A 129 -7.66 6.57 -13.65
C SER A 129 -8.29 7.83 -14.25
N VAL A 130 -8.20 8.99 -13.60
CA VAL A 130 -8.76 10.27 -14.07
C VAL A 130 -7.71 11.36 -13.93
N ASN A 131 -7.51 12.16 -14.98
CA ASN A 131 -6.66 13.35 -14.93
C ASN A 131 -7.51 14.59 -14.59
N PRO A 132 -7.40 15.17 -13.38
CA PRO A 132 -8.17 16.34 -12.99
C PRO A 132 -7.59 17.67 -13.52
N THR A 133 -6.47 17.63 -14.26
CA THR A 133 -5.83 18.83 -14.82
C THR A 133 -6.78 19.55 -15.78
N PRO A 134 -7.12 20.83 -15.54
CA PRO A 134 -7.98 21.58 -16.46
C PRO A 134 -7.37 21.66 -17.86
N ALA A 135 -8.23 21.80 -18.87
CA ALA A 135 -7.80 22.07 -20.24
C ALA A 135 -6.92 23.32 -20.28
N GLU A 136 -5.91 23.31 -21.16
CA GLU A 136 -4.95 24.42 -21.33
C GLU A 136 -4.08 24.73 -20.11
N LYS A 137 -4.07 23.86 -19.09
CA LYS A 137 -3.19 23.97 -17.93
C LYS A 137 -2.18 22.83 -17.84
N LYS A 138 -1.08 23.11 -17.14
CA LYS A 138 -0.11 22.12 -16.67
C LYS A 138 0.23 22.33 -15.20
N TRP A 139 0.74 21.28 -14.56
CA TRP A 139 1.29 21.36 -13.22
C TRP A 139 2.75 21.79 -13.25
N ALA A 140 3.11 22.71 -12.37
CA ALA A 140 4.49 23.10 -12.09
C ALA A 140 4.79 22.86 -10.61
N LYS A 141 5.95 22.25 -10.32
CA LYS A 141 6.38 22.00 -8.95
C LYS A 141 6.69 23.32 -8.24
N VAL A 142 6.30 23.43 -6.98
CA VAL A 142 6.62 24.55 -6.09
C VAL A 142 7.81 24.12 -5.24
N GLU A 143 9.02 24.43 -5.72
CA GLU A 143 10.28 23.87 -5.20
C GLU A 143 10.56 24.16 -3.72
N ASN A 144 10.14 25.33 -3.21
CA ASN A 144 10.34 25.72 -1.81
C ASN A 144 9.30 25.12 -0.85
N LEU A 145 8.33 24.37 -1.38
CA LEU A 145 7.34 23.57 -0.64
C LEU A 145 7.40 22.09 -1.03
N SER A 146 8.46 21.69 -1.74
CA SER A 146 8.66 20.32 -2.21
C SER A 146 10.04 19.81 -1.80
N ASP A 147 10.10 18.55 -1.40
CA ASP A 147 11.33 17.89 -1.01
C ASP A 147 11.21 16.38 -1.25
N GLU A 148 12.26 15.79 -1.80
CA GLU A 148 12.35 14.35 -2.04
C GLU A 148 13.16 13.65 -0.94
N PHE A 149 13.69 14.39 0.04
CA PHE A 149 14.44 13.89 1.20
C PHE A 149 15.60 12.91 0.90
N ASN A 150 16.10 12.92 -0.33
CA ASN A 150 17.20 12.08 -0.81
C ASN A 150 18.59 12.53 -0.32
N SER A 151 18.68 13.74 0.23
CA SER A 151 19.90 14.23 0.89
C SER A 151 20.06 13.57 2.27
N ASN A 152 21.27 13.50 2.81
CA ASN A 152 21.49 13.14 4.23
C ASN A 152 21.52 14.39 5.14
N ILE A 153 21.22 15.57 4.59
CA ILE A 153 21.22 16.85 5.28
C ILE A 153 19.80 17.42 5.23
N PHE A 154 19.28 17.78 6.40
CA PHE A 154 18.00 18.44 6.55
C PHE A 154 18.04 19.86 5.95
N ASP A 155 17.11 20.17 5.05
CA ASP A 155 17.05 21.47 4.37
C ASP A 155 16.38 22.52 5.27
N GLU A 156 17.20 23.23 6.05
CA GLU A 156 16.73 24.33 6.91
C GLU A 156 16.24 25.58 6.14
N VAL A 157 16.53 25.67 4.84
CA VAL A 157 16.01 26.76 3.99
C VAL A 157 14.53 26.50 3.71
N LYS A 158 14.14 25.26 3.46
CA LYS A 158 12.75 24.88 3.22
C LYS A 158 11.97 24.63 4.50
N TRP A 159 12.60 24.05 5.52
CA TRP A 159 11.92 23.49 6.67
C TRP A 159 12.47 23.98 8.01
N LYS A 160 11.58 24.21 8.96
CA LYS A 160 11.91 24.41 10.37
C LYS A 160 11.69 23.11 11.12
N ASN A 161 12.72 22.62 11.81
CA ASN A 161 12.60 21.55 12.79
C ASN A 161 12.41 22.14 14.19
N THR A 162 11.16 22.10 14.68
CA THR A 162 10.75 22.56 16.00
C THR A 162 11.00 24.06 16.25
N ASN A 163 9.97 24.80 16.64
CA ASN A 163 10.11 26.19 17.07
C ASN A 163 9.67 26.35 18.54
N PRO A 164 10.61 26.55 19.49
CA PRO A 164 10.28 26.65 20.91
C PRO A 164 9.49 27.91 21.29
N THR A 165 9.39 28.89 20.37
CA THR A 165 8.60 30.12 20.56
C THR A 165 7.16 29.97 20.05
N GLN A 166 6.84 28.87 19.38
CA GLN A 166 5.52 28.54 18.86
C GLN A 166 4.96 27.34 19.61
N TRP A 167 4.07 26.58 18.98
CA TRP A 167 3.48 25.40 19.59
C TRP A 167 4.55 24.34 19.87
N ILE A 168 4.81 24.11 21.16
CA ILE A 168 5.83 23.18 21.67
C ILE A 168 5.39 21.71 21.69
N GLY A 169 4.13 21.43 21.37
CA GLY A 169 3.53 20.10 21.48
C GLY A 169 2.33 20.09 22.40
N ARG A 170 1.47 19.10 22.21
CA ARG A 170 0.35 18.81 23.12
C ARG A 170 0.85 17.85 24.18
N ALA A 171 0.74 18.21 25.45
CA ALA A 171 1.11 17.33 26.55
C ALA A 171 0.33 16.00 26.48
N PRO A 172 0.97 14.86 26.75
CA PRO A 172 2.34 14.74 27.30
C PRO A 172 3.47 14.68 26.26
N GLY A 173 3.22 14.95 24.97
CA GLY A 173 4.23 14.98 23.91
C GLY A 173 4.88 16.35 23.69
N LEU A 174 6.20 16.43 23.86
CA LEU A 174 7.02 17.63 23.63
C LEU A 174 7.78 17.51 22.32
N PHE A 175 7.72 18.51 21.44
CA PHE A 175 8.53 18.49 20.22
C PHE A 175 10.00 18.69 20.55
N LYS A 176 10.85 17.81 20.02
CA LYS A 176 12.30 17.87 20.22
C LYS A 176 13.01 17.79 18.87
N LYS A 177 14.12 18.52 18.71
CA LYS A 177 14.87 18.51 17.45
C LYS A 177 15.49 17.15 17.12
N ASN A 178 15.88 16.39 18.15
CA ASN A 178 16.55 15.09 17.99
C ASN A 178 15.60 13.94 17.63
N THR A 179 14.29 14.17 17.53
CA THR A 179 13.34 13.18 17.00
C THR A 179 13.24 13.21 15.48
N VAL A 180 14.00 14.10 14.83
CA VAL A 180 13.99 14.28 13.38
C VAL A 180 15.32 13.83 12.80
N SER A 181 15.26 12.99 11.77
CA SER A 181 16.42 12.61 10.97
C SER A 181 16.05 12.48 9.50
N GLN A 182 17.06 12.43 8.63
CA GLN A 182 16.88 12.20 7.20
C GLN A 182 17.94 11.21 6.74
N ALA A 183 17.50 10.07 6.22
CA ALA A 183 18.38 8.99 5.78
C ALA A 183 17.62 8.03 4.86
N ASP A 184 18.36 7.37 3.96
CA ASP A 184 17.87 6.37 3.02
C ASP A 184 16.65 6.84 2.20
N GLY A 185 16.70 8.10 1.73
CA GLY A 185 15.65 8.65 0.87
C GLY A 185 14.35 9.06 1.58
N ALA A 186 14.38 9.24 2.91
CA ALA A 186 13.19 9.63 3.66
C ALA A 186 13.51 10.60 4.82
N LEU A 187 12.57 11.51 5.07
CA LEU A 187 12.44 12.22 6.33
C LEU A 187 11.81 11.29 7.37
N ARG A 188 12.39 11.25 8.57
CA ARG A 188 12.01 10.36 9.67
C ARG A 188 11.67 11.16 10.91
N LEU A 189 10.44 11.00 11.38
CA LEU A 189 9.94 11.60 12.62
C LEU A 189 9.70 10.49 13.65
N THR A 190 10.61 10.33 14.61
CA THR A 190 10.64 9.21 15.55
C THR A 190 10.04 9.62 16.89
N ALA A 191 8.93 8.98 17.26
CA ALA A 191 8.34 9.13 18.59
C ALA A 191 9.26 8.54 19.67
N ASP A 192 9.40 9.20 20.81
CA ASP A 192 10.27 8.72 21.89
C ASP A 192 9.68 8.96 23.29
N ILE A 193 10.26 8.29 24.28
CA ILE A 193 9.99 8.56 25.69
C ILE A 193 11.10 9.45 26.26
N LEU A 194 10.73 10.47 27.02
CA LEU A 194 11.72 11.31 27.69
C LEU A 194 12.36 10.53 28.84
N HIS A 195 13.70 10.60 28.95
CA HIS A 195 14.43 9.92 30.01
C HIS A 195 13.92 10.29 31.42
N THR A 196 13.57 11.57 31.60
CA THR A 196 12.84 12.08 32.77
C THR A 196 11.74 13.02 32.30
N PRO A 197 10.56 13.04 32.96
CA PRO A 197 9.52 14.01 32.66
C PRO A 197 10.03 15.45 32.70
N GLU A 198 9.63 16.26 31.73
CA GLU A 198 10.00 17.67 31.64
C GLU A 198 8.78 18.56 31.92
N VAL A 199 8.98 19.67 32.64
CA VAL A 199 7.93 20.67 32.88
C VAL A 199 8.25 21.92 32.07
N VAL A 200 7.42 22.23 31.07
CA VAL A 200 7.59 23.40 30.21
C VAL A 200 6.27 24.17 30.19
N ASN A 201 6.31 25.48 30.46
CA ASN A 201 5.12 26.34 30.54
C ASN A 201 4.03 25.79 31.48
N GLY A 202 4.42 25.14 32.58
CA GLY A 202 3.50 24.56 33.57
C GLY A 202 2.84 23.24 33.16
N MET A 203 3.18 22.68 31.99
CA MET A 203 2.70 21.38 31.54
C MET A 203 3.78 20.32 31.71
N THR A 204 3.38 19.12 32.11
CA THR A 204 4.29 17.97 32.21
C THR A 204 4.30 17.19 30.90
N PHE A 205 5.49 16.91 30.41
CA PHE A 205 5.76 16.13 29.22
C PHE A 205 6.52 14.87 29.59
N THR A 206 6.12 13.74 29.00
CA THR A 206 6.76 12.43 29.22
C THR A 206 7.22 11.79 27.92
N HIS A 207 6.77 12.30 26.78
CA HIS A 207 7.11 11.78 25.45
C HIS A 207 7.71 12.89 24.59
N ALA A 208 8.50 12.50 23.60
CA ALA A 208 9.04 13.38 22.58
C ALA A 208 8.38 13.10 21.23
N GLY A 209 7.96 14.16 20.56
CA GLY A 209 7.44 14.14 19.20
C GLY A 209 8.24 15.03 18.26
N SER A 210 7.72 15.26 17.07
CA SER A 210 8.37 16.07 16.04
C SER A 210 7.40 17.08 15.45
N ASN A 211 7.90 18.25 15.05
CA ASN A 211 7.13 19.25 14.32
C ASN A 211 8.00 19.90 13.24
N ILE A 212 7.71 19.56 11.99
CA ILE A 212 8.30 20.17 10.81
C ILE A 212 7.33 21.20 10.23
N THR A 213 7.83 22.39 9.94
CA THR A 213 7.05 23.50 9.39
C THR A 213 7.71 24.03 8.12
N SER A 214 6.96 24.24 7.03
CA SER A 214 7.52 24.94 5.87
C SER A 214 7.88 26.39 6.18
N ASN A 215 8.97 26.89 5.60
CA ASN A 215 9.35 28.30 5.65
C ASN A 215 8.55 29.14 4.65
N ALA A 216 8.28 28.59 3.47
CA ALA A 216 7.41 29.20 2.47
C ALA A 216 5.93 29.01 2.83
N SER A 217 5.08 29.96 2.43
CA SER A 217 3.64 29.82 2.55
C SER A 217 3.03 29.10 1.35
N ALA A 218 2.13 28.20 1.66
CA ALA A 218 1.20 27.53 0.76
C ALA A 218 0.03 28.48 0.39
N LYS A 219 -0.44 28.35 -0.84
CA LYS A 219 -1.45 29.23 -1.45
C LYS A 219 -2.68 28.44 -1.92
N VAL A 220 -3.83 29.10 -1.91
CA VAL A 220 -5.03 28.59 -2.60
C VAL A 220 -4.74 28.34 -4.08
N GLY A 221 -5.33 27.29 -4.62
CA GLY A 221 -5.12 26.77 -5.98
C GLY A 221 -4.02 25.71 -6.08
N GLN A 222 -3.19 25.55 -5.06
CA GLN A 222 -2.11 24.56 -5.05
C GLN A 222 -2.60 23.16 -4.68
N TYR A 223 -1.88 22.16 -5.17
CA TYR A 223 -2.05 20.74 -4.85
C TYR A 223 -0.89 20.26 -3.99
N PHE A 224 -1.20 19.59 -2.89
CA PHE A 224 -0.22 19.12 -1.89
C PHE A 224 -0.32 17.61 -1.79
N GLU A 225 0.80 16.92 -1.82
CA GLU A 225 0.85 15.46 -1.66
C GLU A 225 2.09 15.04 -0.87
N CYS A 226 1.98 13.97 -0.10
CA CYS A 226 3.11 13.29 0.51
C CYS A 226 2.97 11.78 0.33
N ARG A 227 4.11 11.09 0.21
CA ARG A 227 4.16 9.62 0.35
C ARG A 227 4.63 9.29 1.75
N MET A 228 3.70 8.83 2.59
CA MET A 228 3.91 8.66 4.03
C MET A 228 3.62 7.22 4.45
N LYS A 229 4.44 6.68 5.36
CA LYS A 229 4.12 5.50 6.17
C LYS A 229 4.09 5.90 7.65
N ALA A 230 2.98 5.61 8.32
CA ALA A 230 2.77 5.97 9.70
C ALA A 230 3.67 5.17 10.66
N ASN A 231 3.92 5.72 11.84
CA ASN A 231 4.48 4.93 12.94
C ASN A 231 3.43 3.96 13.50
N LYS A 232 3.84 2.92 14.22
CA LYS A 232 3.02 1.91 14.91
C LYS A 232 2.69 2.27 16.37
N THR A 233 2.89 3.53 16.79
CA THR A 233 2.69 3.96 18.20
C THR A 233 1.34 4.63 18.39
N PHE A 234 1.02 4.97 19.65
CA PHE A 234 -0.17 5.76 19.99
C PHE A 234 -0.07 7.24 19.55
N MET A 235 1.13 7.72 19.21
CA MET A 235 1.36 9.07 18.71
C MET A 235 0.97 9.18 17.24
N SER A 236 0.72 10.41 16.80
CA SER A 236 0.20 10.67 15.47
C SER A 236 1.22 10.47 14.34
N SER A 237 0.71 10.33 13.13
CA SER A 237 1.42 10.59 11.87
C SER A 237 0.56 11.52 11.04
N THR A 238 1.07 12.70 10.68
CA THR A 238 0.21 13.76 10.12
C THR A 238 0.83 14.56 8.98
N PHE A 239 -0.02 15.01 8.06
CA PHE A 239 0.30 15.96 7.01
C PHE A 239 -0.85 16.97 6.90
N TRP A 240 -0.58 18.24 7.20
CA TRP A 240 -1.61 19.27 7.27
C TRP A 240 -1.03 20.67 7.02
N LEU A 241 -1.92 21.65 6.91
CA LEU A 241 -1.58 23.04 6.66
C LEU A 241 -2.30 23.93 7.67
N ILE A 242 -1.63 24.99 8.14
CA ILE A 242 -2.26 25.99 9.01
C ILE A 242 -1.67 27.38 8.79
N ASN A 243 -2.50 28.42 8.89
CA ASN A 243 -2.03 29.80 8.89
C ASN A 243 -1.35 30.16 10.23
N VAL A 244 -0.53 31.22 10.24
CA VAL A 244 0.01 31.73 11.51
C VAL A 244 -1.10 32.51 12.21
N LYS A 245 -1.43 32.08 13.43
CA LYS A 245 -2.43 32.75 14.27
C LYS A 245 -2.07 34.23 14.43
N ASN A 246 -3.06 35.10 14.23
CA ASN A 246 -2.93 36.56 14.34
C ASN A 246 -2.00 37.24 13.33
N GLU A 247 -1.57 36.57 12.25
CA GLU A 247 -0.75 37.20 11.20
C GLU A 247 -1.53 38.24 10.38
N GLY A 248 -2.85 38.07 10.26
CA GLY A 248 -3.73 38.98 9.52
C GLY A 248 -4.31 40.16 10.32
N SER A 249 -5.17 40.92 9.65
CA SER A 249 -5.93 42.03 10.25
C SER A 249 -7.41 41.68 10.35
N ASN A 250 -8.14 42.29 11.30
CA ASN A 250 -9.58 42.09 11.48
C ASN A 250 -9.96 40.59 11.54
N CYS A 251 -10.82 40.13 10.62
CA CYS A 251 -11.30 38.76 10.53
C CYS A 251 -10.21 37.75 10.12
N ASP A 252 -9.10 38.20 9.55
CA ASP A 252 -7.98 37.34 9.13
C ASP A 252 -7.02 36.99 10.28
N LYS A 253 -7.32 37.46 11.50
CA LYS A 253 -6.69 36.95 12.73
C LYS A 253 -7.15 35.54 13.11
N ARG A 254 -8.22 35.05 12.44
CA ARG A 254 -8.76 33.70 12.62
C ARG A 254 -7.74 32.62 12.24
N THR A 255 -8.09 31.39 12.54
CA THR A 255 -7.33 30.19 12.14
C THR A 255 -8.10 29.43 11.07
N THR A 256 -7.40 29.10 9.99
CA THR A 256 -7.77 28.08 9.01
C THR A 256 -6.74 26.97 9.05
N GLU A 257 -7.21 25.73 9.15
CA GLU A 257 -6.39 24.53 9.16
C GLU A 257 -6.99 23.52 8.19
N LEU A 258 -6.13 22.90 7.38
CA LEU A 258 -6.47 21.89 6.39
C LEU A 258 -5.67 20.64 6.70
N ASP A 259 -6.34 19.62 7.22
CA ASP A 259 -5.74 18.34 7.55
C ASP A 259 -5.87 17.41 6.37
N ILE A 260 -4.74 17.08 5.73
CA ILE A 260 -4.70 16.16 4.59
C ILE A 260 -4.73 14.73 5.11
N GLN A 261 -3.91 14.43 6.11
CA GLN A 261 -3.91 13.15 6.77
C GLN A 261 -3.61 13.29 8.26
N GLU A 262 -4.43 12.63 9.07
CA GLU A 262 -4.16 12.36 10.49
C GLU A 262 -4.45 10.89 10.81
N CYS A 263 -3.49 10.18 11.38
CA CYS A 263 -3.70 8.83 11.91
C CYS A 263 -2.82 8.57 13.13
N VAL A 264 -3.03 7.42 13.76
CA VAL A 264 -2.15 6.84 14.80
C VAL A 264 -1.82 5.40 14.40
N GLY A 265 -0.74 4.81 14.89
CA GLY A 265 -0.44 3.39 14.65
C GLY A 265 -1.12 2.42 15.61
N GLN A 266 -1.40 2.91 16.82
CA GLN A 266 -2.02 2.16 17.91
C GLN A 266 -3.20 2.96 18.46
N ILE A 267 -4.39 2.38 18.39
CA ILE A 267 -5.60 2.97 18.99
C ILE A 267 -5.63 2.59 20.48
N THR A 268 -5.64 3.59 21.34
CA THR A 268 -5.76 3.46 22.80
C THR A 268 -7.02 4.14 23.33
N GLY A 269 -7.64 5.02 22.53
CA GLY A 269 -8.95 5.60 22.82
C GLY A 269 -10.08 4.57 22.74
N THR A 270 -11.08 4.71 23.60
CA THR A 270 -12.20 3.76 23.73
C THR A 270 -13.49 4.22 23.05
N ASP A 271 -13.54 5.48 22.61
CA ASP A 271 -14.74 6.02 21.97
C ASP A 271 -14.96 5.37 20.60
N SER A 272 -16.22 5.06 20.27
CA SER A 272 -16.54 4.37 19.00
C SER A 272 -16.03 5.07 17.74
N TRP A 273 -15.90 6.40 17.76
CA TRP A 273 -15.42 7.19 16.62
C TRP A 273 -13.91 7.09 16.39
N THR A 274 -13.13 6.62 17.37
CA THR A 274 -11.68 6.40 17.23
C THR A 274 -11.37 5.06 16.56
N LYS A 275 -12.39 4.22 16.35
CA LYS A 275 -12.25 2.96 15.63
C LYS A 275 -11.67 3.21 14.24
N ASP A 276 -10.71 2.38 13.85
CA ASP A 276 -10.07 2.39 12.54
C ASP A 276 -9.24 3.67 12.25
N LYS A 277 -8.93 4.51 13.25
CA LYS A 277 -8.02 5.67 13.09
C LYS A 277 -6.59 5.27 12.70
N ASP A 278 -6.24 3.99 12.81
CA ASP A 278 -4.99 3.39 12.36
C ASP A 278 -5.00 2.87 10.92
N ARG A 279 -6.15 2.94 10.24
CA ARG A 279 -6.34 2.38 8.89
C ARG A 279 -7.24 3.25 8.01
N LYS A 280 -7.19 4.57 8.22
CA LYS A 280 -7.97 5.55 7.47
C LYS A 280 -7.11 6.72 7.03
N MET A 281 -7.42 7.25 5.85
CA MET A 281 -7.18 8.64 5.54
C MET A 281 -8.21 9.48 6.30
N ASN A 282 -7.80 10.22 7.33
CA ASN A 282 -8.69 11.14 8.06
C ASN A 282 -8.31 12.57 7.68
N SER A 283 -9.22 13.24 6.96
CA SER A 283 -9.00 14.60 6.50
C SER A 283 -10.04 15.55 7.09
N ASN A 284 -9.64 16.78 7.33
CA ASN A 284 -10.50 17.77 7.96
C ASN A 284 -10.15 19.18 7.52
N THR A 285 -11.07 20.09 7.81
CA THR A 285 -10.89 21.52 7.66
C THR A 285 -11.43 22.17 8.91
N HIS A 286 -10.67 23.08 9.51
CA HIS A 286 -11.11 23.80 10.70
C HIS A 286 -11.07 25.30 10.48
N SER A 287 -12.14 25.98 10.90
CA SER A 287 -12.18 27.43 11.09
C SER A 287 -12.42 27.72 12.55
N ARG A 288 -11.54 28.48 13.19
CA ARG A 288 -11.63 28.82 14.63
C ARG A 288 -11.00 30.17 14.93
N ASN A 289 -11.08 30.62 16.18
CA ASN A 289 -10.50 31.88 16.66
C ASN A 289 -10.98 33.12 15.89
N THR A 290 -12.22 33.10 15.43
CA THR A 290 -12.84 34.21 14.71
C THR A 290 -13.70 35.08 15.63
N SER A 291 -13.81 36.37 15.30
CA SER A 291 -14.77 37.30 15.89
C SER A 291 -15.80 37.83 14.87
N CYS A 292 -15.76 37.33 13.63
CA CYS A 292 -16.57 37.82 12.52
C CYS A 292 -17.62 36.80 12.08
N VAL A 293 -18.82 37.28 11.76
CA VAL A 293 -19.95 36.45 11.31
C VAL A 293 -19.66 35.79 9.95
N GLU A 294 -18.92 36.48 9.09
CA GLU A 294 -18.57 36.01 7.73
C GLU A 294 -17.52 34.89 7.72
N THR A 295 -16.88 34.60 8.85
CA THR A 295 -15.87 33.55 8.99
C THR A 295 -16.27 32.62 10.11
N PRO A 296 -17.33 31.82 9.94
CA PRO A 296 -17.91 31.03 11.02
C PRO A 296 -16.91 30.00 11.56
N THR A 297 -17.06 29.68 12.85
CA THR A 297 -16.31 28.59 13.49
C THR A 297 -16.95 27.26 13.13
N GLY A 298 -16.15 26.25 12.84
CA GLY A 298 -16.64 24.92 12.55
C GLY A 298 -15.54 24.00 12.04
N SER A 299 -15.94 22.79 11.70
CA SER A 299 -15.10 21.84 11.00
C SER A 299 -15.90 21.07 9.95
N ALA A 300 -15.25 20.72 8.84
CA ALA A 300 -15.83 19.84 7.83
C ALA A 300 -14.74 18.90 7.33
N GLY A 301 -14.99 17.60 7.43
CA GLY A 301 -14.03 16.57 7.10
C GLY A 301 -14.73 15.30 6.65
N ASN A 302 -13.93 14.34 6.20
CA ASN A 302 -14.40 13.02 5.83
C ASN A 302 -13.25 12.01 6.05
N ASP A 303 -13.55 10.73 5.87
CA ASP A 303 -12.55 9.68 5.94
C ASP A 303 -12.72 8.63 4.84
N MET A 304 -11.62 7.95 4.53
CA MET A 304 -11.59 6.83 3.60
C MET A 304 -10.73 5.71 4.18
N LEU A 305 -11.22 4.47 4.10
CA LEU A 305 -10.46 3.31 4.56
C LEU A 305 -9.23 3.07 3.68
N LEU A 306 -8.15 2.69 4.34
CA LEU A 306 -6.96 2.10 3.73
C LEU A 306 -7.15 0.59 3.64
N ASP A 307 -6.55 -0.03 2.64
CA ASP A 307 -6.55 -1.48 2.45
C ASP A 307 -5.75 -2.20 3.56
N THR A 308 -4.71 -1.53 4.08
CA THR A 308 -3.91 -1.99 5.21
C THR A 308 -3.91 -0.94 6.34
N LYS A 309 -3.23 -1.20 7.46
CA LYS A 309 -3.02 -0.11 8.44
C LYS A 309 -2.08 0.92 7.84
N ALA A 310 -2.25 2.18 8.21
CA ALA A 310 -1.41 3.29 7.76
C ALA A 310 0.08 3.10 8.08
N SER A 311 0.40 2.19 9.00
CA SER A 311 1.75 1.85 9.42
C SER A 311 2.36 0.62 8.74
N GLU A 312 1.58 -0.15 7.98
CA GLU A 312 2.11 -1.32 7.25
C GLU A 312 2.64 -0.91 5.87
N ASP A 313 1.97 0.01 5.19
CA ASP A 313 2.33 0.45 3.83
C ASP A 313 2.51 1.96 3.72
N TYR A 314 3.22 2.35 2.66
CA TYR A 314 3.25 3.74 2.22
C TYR A 314 2.00 4.05 1.40
N HIS A 315 1.37 5.17 1.73
CA HIS A 315 0.28 5.74 0.95
C HIS A 315 0.61 7.15 0.50
N ILE A 316 0.00 7.57 -0.61
CA ILE A 316 0.07 8.94 -1.09
C ILE A 316 -1.19 9.67 -0.63
N TYR A 317 -1.01 10.57 0.34
CA TYR A 317 -2.07 11.42 0.86
C TYR A 317 -1.98 12.79 0.21
N ALA A 318 -3.09 13.29 -0.31
CA ALA A 318 -3.07 14.55 -1.04
C ALA A 318 -4.35 15.37 -0.92
N ALA A 319 -4.20 16.67 -1.12
CA ALA A 319 -5.30 17.61 -1.22
C ALA A 319 -5.03 18.67 -2.30
N TRP A 320 -6.01 18.86 -3.18
CA TRP A 320 -6.11 20.05 -4.00
C TRP A 320 -6.89 21.11 -3.23
N TRP A 321 -6.22 22.13 -2.71
CA TRP A 321 -6.87 23.32 -2.16
C TRP A 321 -7.35 24.21 -3.31
N LYS A 322 -8.31 23.69 -4.07
CA LYS A 322 -8.68 24.15 -5.41
C LYS A 322 -9.27 25.57 -5.42
N SER A 323 -10.05 25.92 -4.40
CA SER A 323 -10.54 27.27 -4.18
C SER A 323 -10.74 27.54 -2.69
N SER A 324 -11.23 28.73 -2.35
CA SER A 324 -11.53 29.05 -0.94
C SER A 324 -12.71 28.26 -0.37
N THR A 325 -13.50 27.59 -1.20
CA THR A 325 -14.70 26.84 -0.80
C THR A 325 -14.70 25.39 -1.27
N GLU A 326 -13.62 24.93 -1.88
CA GLU A 326 -13.53 23.59 -2.46
C GLU A 326 -12.14 23.01 -2.24
N ILE A 327 -12.08 21.91 -1.48
CA ILE A 327 -10.88 21.12 -1.26
C ILE A 327 -11.19 19.70 -1.73
N GLU A 328 -10.39 19.18 -2.65
CA GLU A 328 -10.51 17.80 -3.12
C GLU A 328 -9.39 16.96 -2.50
N PHE A 329 -9.74 15.87 -1.84
CA PHE A 329 -8.78 14.94 -1.23
C PHE A 329 -8.56 13.74 -2.12
N TYR A 330 -7.33 13.24 -2.14
CA TYR A 330 -6.91 12.10 -2.94
C TYR A 330 -6.10 11.13 -2.08
N LEU A 331 -6.37 9.84 -2.27
CA LEU A 331 -5.66 8.73 -1.66
C LEU A 331 -5.10 7.85 -2.77
N ASP A 332 -3.78 7.63 -2.77
CA ASP A 332 -3.07 6.82 -3.76
C ASP A 332 -3.40 7.23 -5.21
N GLY A 333 -3.51 8.55 -5.41
CA GLY A 333 -3.82 9.17 -6.70
C GLY A 333 -5.28 9.09 -7.13
N THR A 334 -6.14 8.42 -6.38
CA THR A 334 -7.59 8.36 -6.63
C THR A 334 -8.28 9.45 -5.84
N LYS A 335 -9.22 10.19 -6.47
CA LYS A 335 -10.04 11.17 -5.75
C LYS A 335 -10.90 10.45 -4.71
N ALA A 336 -10.70 10.78 -3.44
CA ALA A 336 -11.44 10.21 -2.31
C ALA A 336 -12.77 10.94 -2.12
N TYR A 337 -12.72 12.26 -1.90
CA TYR A 337 -13.90 13.09 -1.67
C TYR A 337 -13.60 14.59 -1.87
N THR A 338 -14.66 15.39 -1.94
CA THR A 338 -14.60 16.85 -1.95
C THR A 338 -15.24 17.39 -0.68
N VAL A 339 -14.60 18.38 -0.06
CA VAL A 339 -15.08 19.06 1.15
C VAL A 339 -15.25 20.55 0.85
N THR A 340 -16.39 21.09 1.29
CA THR A 340 -16.57 22.54 1.43
C THR A 340 -16.18 22.92 2.86
N PRO A 341 -15.12 23.72 3.06
CA PRO A 341 -14.70 24.12 4.40
C PRO A 341 -15.77 24.99 5.07
N PRO A 342 -15.78 25.05 6.41
CA PRO A 342 -16.79 25.79 7.18
C PRO A 342 -16.76 27.29 6.91
N ALA A 343 -15.61 27.84 6.52
CA ALA A 343 -15.43 29.24 6.13
C ALA A 343 -14.56 29.30 4.88
N HIS A 344 -14.43 30.47 4.25
CA HIS A 344 -13.49 30.65 3.14
C HIS A 344 -12.06 30.35 3.58
N PHE A 345 -11.38 29.42 2.91
CA PHE A 345 -9.96 29.13 3.09
C PHE A 345 -9.18 29.96 2.08
N ASN A 346 -8.87 31.21 2.43
CA ASN A 346 -8.22 32.21 1.58
C ASN A 346 -7.00 32.84 2.25
N LEU A 347 -6.59 32.35 3.42
CA LEU A 347 -5.38 32.77 4.12
C LEU A 347 -4.24 31.85 3.74
N ASP A 348 -3.07 32.42 3.49
CA ASP A 348 -1.82 31.68 3.39
C ASP A 348 -1.68 30.70 4.57
N MET A 349 -1.26 29.48 4.25
CA MET A 349 -0.99 28.45 5.25
C MET A 349 0.44 27.94 5.13
N TYR A 350 0.86 27.11 6.07
CA TYR A 350 2.20 26.52 6.09
C TYR A 350 2.07 25.03 6.34
N ILE A 351 2.84 24.24 5.61
CA ILE A 351 2.84 22.78 5.73
C ILE A 351 3.33 22.39 7.13
N ARG A 352 2.75 21.32 7.66
CA ARG A 352 3.07 20.68 8.92
C ARG A 352 3.21 19.17 8.72
N LEU A 353 4.34 18.63 9.17
CA LEU A 353 4.56 17.19 9.33
C LEU A 353 4.84 16.95 10.80
N VAL A 354 3.90 16.29 11.49
CA VAL A 354 3.90 16.27 12.96
C VAL A 354 3.65 14.87 13.49
N VAL A 355 4.38 14.55 14.56
CA VAL A 355 4.17 13.39 15.43
C VAL A 355 3.89 13.94 16.83
N GLU A 356 2.65 13.84 17.28
CA GLU A 356 2.17 14.42 18.54
C GLU A 356 1.35 13.42 19.37
N THR A 357 0.98 13.81 20.59
CA THR A 357 -0.01 13.06 21.37
C THR A 357 -1.40 13.66 21.20
N TYR A 358 -2.42 12.81 21.08
CA TYR A 358 -3.81 13.23 21.08
C TYR A 358 -4.45 12.95 22.43
N ASN A 359 -5.27 13.89 22.93
CA ASN A 359 -6.01 13.69 24.18
C ASN A 359 -6.97 12.50 24.11
N TRP A 360 -7.55 12.23 22.93
CA TRP A 360 -8.46 11.13 22.70
C TRP A 360 -7.76 9.77 22.53
N ASN A 361 -6.43 9.75 22.35
CA ASN A 361 -5.60 8.56 22.22
C ASN A 361 -4.53 8.56 23.32
N PRO A 362 -4.89 8.23 24.58
CA PRO A 362 -3.99 8.38 25.72
C PRO A 362 -2.78 7.44 25.64
N VAL A 363 -1.76 7.75 26.44
CA VAL A 363 -0.57 6.90 26.60
C VAL A 363 -1.00 5.48 27.05
N PRO A 364 -0.58 4.41 26.37
CA PRO A 364 -0.88 3.04 26.79
C PRO A 364 -0.13 2.66 28.06
N ALA A 365 -0.57 1.58 28.72
CA ALA A 365 -0.05 1.18 30.04
C ALA A 365 1.45 0.85 30.06
N ASP A 366 2.02 0.42 28.92
CA ASP A 366 3.44 0.12 28.76
C ASP A 366 4.28 1.35 28.34
N GLY A 367 3.66 2.53 28.24
CA GLY A 367 4.30 3.77 27.78
C GLY A 367 4.36 3.93 26.26
N GLY A 368 4.02 2.91 25.47
CA GLY A 368 3.82 3.04 24.02
C GLY A 368 5.09 3.26 23.19
N MET A 369 6.27 3.07 23.79
CA MET A 369 7.60 3.20 23.15
C MET A 369 8.41 1.90 23.21
N THR A 370 7.74 0.76 23.29
CA THR A 370 8.34 -0.59 23.42
C THR A 370 8.73 -1.21 22.08
N GLY A 371 8.20 -0.69 20.97
CA GLY A 371 8.52 -1.13 19.61
C GLY A 371 9.93 -0.74 19.14
N SER A 372 10.32 -1.28 17.97
CA SER A 372 11.60 -0.93 17.33
C SER A 372 11.67 0.55 16.95
N VAL A 373 12.85 1.06 16.61
CA VAL A 373 12.99 2.42 16.06
C VAL A 373 12.14 2.58 14.80
N GLU A 374 12.04 1.54 13.98
CA GLU A 374 11.21 1.53 12.77
C GLU A 374 9.71 1.65 13.11
N ASP A 375 9.25 0.87 14.09
CA ASP A 375 7.87 0.94 14.58
C ASP A 375 7.54 2.32 15.16
N ARG A 376 8.51 3.01 15.75
CA ARG A 376 8.32 4.34 16.34
C ARG A 376 8.43 5.49 15.35
N THR A 377 8.79 5.21 14.09
CA THR A 377 9.12 6.26 13.12
C THR A 377 8.02 6.44 12.09
N THR A 378 7.61 7.70 11.90
CA THR A 378 6.83 8.11 10.72
C THR A 378 7.79 8.45 9.60
N TYR A 379 7.57 7.88 8.42
CA TYR A 379 8.41 8.07 7.25
C TYR A 379 7.70 8.91 6.21
N TYR A 380 8.40 9.87 5.63
CA TYR A 380 7.98 10.60 4.44
C TYR A 380 9.06 10.44 3.38
N ASP A 381 8.76 9.73 2.30
CA ASP A 381 9.68 9.64 1.16
C ASP A 381 9.82 10.99 0.47
N TRP A 382 8.69 11.69 0.33
CA TRP A 382 8.65 13.01 -0.27
C TRP A 382 7.42 13.79 0.18
N VAL A 383 7.54 15.11 0.09
CA VAL A 383 6.42 16.05 0.07
C VAL A 383 6.52 16.84 -1.23
N ARG A 384 5.45 16.93 -1.99
CA ARG A 384 5.42 17.68 -3.25
C ARG A 384 4.25 18.63 -3.25
N THR A 385 4.52 19.86 -3.67
CA THR A 385 3.53 20.89 -3.86
C THR A 385 3.54 21.32 -5.31
N TRP A 386 2.35 21.52 -5.88
CA TRP A 386 2.17 21.86 -7.28
C TRP A 386 1.24 23.05 -7.44
N LYS A 387 1.42 23.80 -8.50
CA LYS A 387 0.52 24.87 -8.94
C LYS A 387 0.14 24.66 -10.40
N LEU A 388 -1.02 25.16 -10.79
CA LEU A 388 -1.40 25.21 -12.20
C LEU A 388 -0.76 26.42 -12.88
N GLU A 389 -0.25 26.21 -14.08
CA GLU A 389 0.22 27.22 -15.01
C GLU A 389 -0.46 27.03 -16.37
N ASP A 390 -0.49 28.07 -17.20
CA ASP A 390 -0.89 27.93 -18.60
C ASP A 390 0.11 27.03 -19.36
N LEU A 391 -0.38 26.29 -20.35
CA LEU A 391 0.43 25.36 -21.15
C LEU A 391 1.62 26.03 -21.85
#